data_AF-A0A8H7VC44-F1
#
_entry.id   AF-A0A8H7VC44-F1
#
_cell.length_a   1.000
_cell.length_b   1.000
_cell.length_c   1.000
_cell.angle_alpha   90.00
_cell.angle_beta   90.00
_cell.angle_gamma   90.00
#
_symmetry.space_group_name_H-M   'P 1'
#
loop_
_entity.id
_entity.type
_entity.pdbx_description
1 polymer ?
#
loop_
_entity_poly.entity_id
_entity_poly.type
_entity_poly.pdbx_seq_one_letter_code
_entity_poly.pdbx_strand_id
1 'polypeptide(L)'
;MFLARFKPLAFTASRYYTSGVVVTEPLLARLKNDRKTFMKEKKQPNLNVVKGLLSDFTYYTKSANFTEGTPEEEALMSVLQKAIKRRQDSVNQYEAGGRPELAQQEKQELDLLQAYLPEQMSPELIKEELITLIGEVGATSAKDMGKVMKAWKYDAATADRKTVSNIVKELLK
;
A
#
# COMPACT_ATOMS: atom_id res chain seq x y z
N MET A 1 31.81 -44.15 40.26
CA MET A 1 32.34 -44.29 38.88
C MET A 1 31.25 -43.80 37.93
N PHE A 2 31.32 -42.51 37.57
CA PHE A 2 30.34 -41.76 36.78
C PHE A 2 30.80 -41.73 35.32
N LEU A 3 29.98 -42.16 34.37
CA LEU A 3 30.12 -41.78 32.96
C LEU A 3 28.74 -41.59 32.33
N ALA A 4 28.31 -40.33 32.31
CA ALA A 4 27.15 -39.86 31.57
C ALA A 4 27.45 -39.88 30.06
N ARG A 5 26.58 -40.52 29.28
CA ARG A 5 26.61 -40.44 27.81
C ARG A 5 25.85 -39.18 27.35
N PHE A 6 26.60 -38.14 27.00
CA PHE A 6 26.08 -36.99 26.26
C PHE A 6 25.82 -37.40 24.81
N LYS A 7 24.57 -37.24 24.35
CA LYS A 7 24.18 -37.32 22.94
C LYS A 7 24.20 -35.87 22.40
N PRO A 8 24.91 -35.56 21.30
CA PRO A 8 24.92 -34.20 20.77
C PRO A 8 23.54 -33.86 20.16
N LEU A 9 22.95 -32.75 20.59
CA LEU A 9 21.80 -32.15 19.91
C LEU A 9 22.29 -31.61 18.55
N ALA A 10 21.92 -32.30 17.47
CA ALA A 10 22.02 -31.74 16.13
C ALA A 10 20.99 -30.60 16.04
N PHE A 11 21.48 -29.37 16.11
CA PHE A 11 20.72 -28.16 15.83
C PHE A 11 20.41 -28.14 14.32
N THR A 12 19.26 -28.69 13.93
CA THR A 12 18.74 -28.55 12.58
C THR A 12 18.33 -27.10 12.37
N ALA A 13 19.26 -26.32 11.80
CA ALA A 13 18.97 -24.99 11.28
C ALA A 13 17.85 -25.11 10.24
N SER A 14 16.70 -24.51 10.56
CA SER A 14 15.57 -24.37 9.64
C SER A 14 16.03 -23.59 8.41
N ARG A 15 16.21 -24.30 7.30
CA ARG A 15 16.46 -23.70 5.99
C ARG A 15 15.13 -23.19 5.44
N TYR A 16 14.80 -21.94 5.74
CA TYR A 16 13.81 -21.21 4.95
C TYR A 16 14.45 -20.75 3.65
N TYR A 17 14.53 -21.64 2.67
CA TYR A 17 14.63 -21.28 1.26
C TYR A 17 13.87 -22.32 0.45
N THR A 18 12.71 -21.95 -0.06
CA THR A 18 12.05 -22.65 -1.17
C THR A 18 11.35 -21.63 -2.06
N SER A 19 11.79 -21.67 -3.32
CA SER A 19 11.12 -21.31 -4.57
C SER A 19 10.20 -20.07 -4.61
N GLY A 20 10.67 -19.03 -5.30
CA GLY A 20 9.86 -18.33 -6.32
C GLY A 20 8.60 -17.58 -5.89
N VAL A 21 8.32 -17.44 -4.59
CA VAL A 21 7.35 -16.50 -4.07
C VAL A 21 8.14 -15.23 -3.76
N VAL A 22 7.86 -14.13 -4.46
CA VAL A 22 8.31 -12.81 -4.01
C VAL A 22 7.68 -12.63 -2.64
N VAL A 23 8.45 -12.84 -1.57
CA VAL A 23 7.99 -12.55 -0.21
C VAL A 23 7.91 -11.02 -0.16
N THR A 24 6.75 -10.48 -0.53
CA THR A 24 6.44 -9.07 -0.31
C THR A 24 6.52 -8.86 1.18
N GLU A 25 7.59 -8.20 1.64
CA GLU A 25 7.74 -7.84 3.04
C GLU A 25 6.51 -7.04 3.47
N PRO A 26 5.86 -7.37 4.61
CA PRO A 26 4.72 -6.61 5.12
C PRO A 26 5.06 -5.12 5.21
N LEU A 27 4.15 -4.24 4.82
CA LEU A 27 4.44 -2.81 4.67
C LEU A 27 4.98 -2.18 5.96
N LEU A 28 4.44 -2.59 7.11
CA LEU A 28 4.91 -2.10 8.40
C LEU A 28 6.37 -2.50 8.69
N ALA A 29 6.76 -3.71 8.31
CA ALA A 29 8.14 -4.19 8.47
C ALA A 29 9.08 -3.41 7.55
N ARG A 30 8.69 -3.22 6.29
CA ARG A 30 9.43 -2.39 5.31
C ARG A 30 9.65 -0.96 5.82
N LEU A 31 8.60 -0.29 6.31
CA LEU A 31 8.71 1.07 6.89
C LEU A 31 9.63 1.12 8.12
N LYS A 32 9.56 0.12 9.00
CA LYS A 32 10.46 0.05 10.18
C LYS A 32 11.91 -0.16 9.78
N ASN A 33 12.17 -0.92 8.74
CA ASN A 33 13.51 -1.16 8.20
C ASN A 33 14.05 0.08 7.50
N ASP A 34 13.26 0.72 6.63
CA ASP A 34 13.64 1.95 5.94
C ASP A 34 13.91 3.08 6.92
N ARG A 35 13.15 3.20 8.01
CA ARG A 35 13.44 4.13 9.09
C ARG A 35 14.86 3.94 9.64
N LYS A 36 15.28 2.69 9.89
CA LYS A 36 16.65 2.40 10.37
C LYS A 36 17.69 2.74 9.29
N THR A 37 17.41 2.43 8.03
CA THR A 37 18.27 2.74 6.90
C THR A 37 18.46 4.25 6.76
N PHE A 38 17.39 5.05 6.74
CA PHE A 38 17.47 6.51 6.65
C PHE A 38 18.16 7.16 7.85
N MET A 39 18.06 6.57 9.05
CA MET A 39 18.87 6.99 10.19
C MET A 39 20.37 6.79 9.96
N LYS A 40 20.78 5.63 9.43
CA LYS A 40 22.19 5.32 9.14
C LYS A 40 22.74 6.18 8.02
N GLU A 41 21.96 6.36 6.96
CA GLU A 41 22.33 7.12 5.76
C GLU A 41 22.18 8.64 5.94
N LYS A 42 21.69 9.10 7.10
CA LYS A 42 21.42 10.51 7.40
C LYS A 42 20.50 11.19 6.37
N LYS A 43 19.58 10.43 5.77
CA LYS A 43 18.55 10.93 4.85
C LYS A 43 17.41 11.56 5.64
N GLN A 44 17.68 12.73 6.23
CA GLN A 44 16.75 13.37 7.16
C GLN A 44 15.35 13.63 6.57
N PRO A 45 15.18 14.08 5.30
CA PRO A 45 13.86 14.26 4.70
C PRO A 45 13.07 12.94 4.67
N ASN A 46 13.66 11.87 4.12
CA ASN A 46 13.01 10.56 4.02
C ASN A 46 12.69 9.98 5.40
N LEU A 47 13.60 10.16 6.36
CA LEU A 47 13.37 9.73 7.74
C LEU A 47 12.16 10.42 8.36
N ASN A 48 11.99 11.72 8.12
CA ASN A 48 10.86 12.49 8.65
C ASN A 48 9.54 12.00 8.06
N VAL A 49 9.48 11.71 6.75
CA VAL A 49 8.30 11.16 6.09
C VAL A 49 7.89 9.82 6.70
N VAL A 50 8.83 8.87 6.81
CA VAL A 50 8.55 7.54 7.37
C VAL A 50 8.16 7.61 8.84
N LYS A 51 8.81 8.46 9.64
CA LYS A 51 8.42 8.69 11.04
C LYS A 51 7.01 9.28 11.14
N GLY A 52 6.70 10.27 10.31
CA GLY A 52 5.38 10.89 10.23
C GLY A 52 4.30 9.85 9.91
N LEU A 53 4.52 9.02 8.89
CA LEU A 53 3.57 7.98 8.51
C LEU A 53 3.33 6.95 9.63
N LEU A 54 4.39 6.49 10.30
CA LEU A 54 4.26 5.56 11.43
C LEU A 54 3.53 6.19 12.62
N SER A 55 3.75 7.48 12.87
CA SER A 55 3.01 8.25 13.87
C SER A 55 1.54 8.39 13.48
N ASP A 56 1.23 8.79 12.25
CA ASP A 56 -0.13 8.89 11.72
C ASP A 56 -0.86 7.54 11.84
N PHE A 57 -0.17 6.43 11.59
CA PHE A 57 -0.71 5.09 11.79
C PHE A 57 -1.02 4.80 13.26
N THR A 58 -0.10 5.14 14.16
CA THR A 58 -0.28 4.96 15.61
C THR A 58 -1.43 5.80 16.16
N TYR A 59 -1.62 7.01 15.64
CA TYR A 59 -2.76 7.86 16.00
C TYR A 59 -4.06 7.32 15.43
N TYR A 60 -4.04 6.82 14.19
CA TYR A 60 -5.22 6.23 13.56
C TYR A 60 -5.76 5.06 14.38
N THR A 61 -4.91 4.11 14.78
CA THR A 61 -5.33 2.93 15.56
C THR A 61 -5.86 3.26 16.96
N LYS A 62 -5.60 4.47 17.47
CA LYS A 62 -6.14 4.97 18.75
C LYS A 62 -7.35 5.89 18.58
N SER A 63 -7.74 6.19 17.35
CA SER A 63 -8.81 7.14 17.06
C SER A 63 -10.17 6.44 16.98
N ALA A 64 -11.26 7.20 17.16
CA ALA A 64 -12.62 6.71 16.97
C ALA A 64 -12.93 6.27 15.51
N ASN A 65 -12.06 6.63 14.55
CA ASN A 65 -12.19 6.24 13.15
C ASN A 65 -11.59 4.86 12.84
N PHE A 66 -10.98 4.21 13.83
CA PHE A 66 -10.46 2.86 13.69
C PHE A 66 -11.52 1.84 14.09
N THR A 67 -11.76 0.87 13.22
CA THR A 67 -12.63 -0.25 13.50
C THR A 67 -11.82 -1.37 14.13
N GLU A 68 -12.18 -1.77 15.35
CA GLU A 68 -11.53 -2.88 16.04
C GLU A 68 -11.62 -4.16 15.20
N GLY A 69 -10.51 -4.90 15.10
CA GLY A 69 -10.39 -6.08 14.24
C GLY A 69 -10.01 -5.79 12.78
N THR A 70 -9.84 -4.53 12.37
CA THR A 70 -9.28 -4.21 11.04
C THR A 70 -7.86 -4.79 10.93
N PRO A 71 -7.52 -5.52 9.86
CA PRO A 71 -6.16 -6.01 9.62
C PRO A 71 -5.14 -4.87 9.63
N GLU A 72 -3.97 -5.10 10.24
CA GLU A 72 -2.92 -4.10 10.38
C GLU A 72 -2.51 -3.50 9.02
N GLU A 73 -2.35 -4.37 8.03
CA GLU A 73 -1.97 -4.00 6.66
C GLU A 73 -3.03 -3.08 6.00
N GLU A 74 -4.32 -3.41 6.16
CA GLU A 74 -5.41 -2.60 5.61
C GLU A 74 -5.49 -1.23 6.28
N ALA A 75 -5.37 -1.20 7.61
CA ALA A 75 -5.36 0.04 8.38
C ALA A 75 -4.18 0.94 7.98
N LEU A 76 -2.98 0.35 7.81
CA LEU A 76 -1.79 1.08 7.39
C LEU A 76 -1.91 1.59 5.95
N MET A 77 -2.46 0.78 5.04
CA MET A 77 -2.72 1.18 3.66
C MET A 77 -3.66 2.39 3.58
N SER A 78 -4.72 2.39 4.39
CA SER A 78 -5.65 3.54 4.50
C SER A 78 -4.95 4.82 4.94
N VAL A 79 -4.02 4.73 5.90
CA VAL A 79 -3.23 5.86 6.37
C VAL A 79 -2.25 6.34 5.30
N LEU A 80 -1.57 5.42 4.61
CA LEU A 80 -0.67 5.73 3.50
C LEU A 80 -1.40 6.48 2.38
N GLN A 81 -2.56 5.99 1.94
CA GLN A 81 -3.36 6.65 0.90
C GLN A 81 -3.80 8.06 1.31
N LYS A 82 -4.19 8.26 2.58
CA LYS A 82 -4.51 9.59 3.12
C LYS A 82 -3.29 10.52 3.12
N ALA A 83 -2.12 10.01 3.49
CA ALA A 83 -0.88 10.77 3.47
C ALA A 83 -0.51 11.21 2.05
N ILE A 84 -0.60 10.31 1.07
CA ILE A 84 -0.39 10.59 -0.37
C ILE A 84 -1.33 11.70 -0.84
N LYS A 85 -2.63 11.58 -0.52
CA LYS A 85 -3.61 12.61 -0.89
C LYS A 85 -3.28 13.97 -0.27
N ARG A 86 -2.93 14.02 1.02
CA ARG A 86 -2.52 15.25 1.71
C ARG A 86 -1.33 15.92 1.02
N ARG A 87 -0.34 15.13 0.57
CA ARG A 87 0.83 15.63 -0.18
C ARG A 87 0.42 16.17 -1.54
N GLN A 88 -0.40 15.45 -2.30
CA GLN A 88 -0.91 15.93 -3.59
C GLN A 88 -1.71 17.23 -3.45
N ASP A 89 -2.58 17.33 -2.45
CA ASP A 89 -3.35 18.55 -2.19
C ASP A 89 -2.43 19.71 -1.81
N SER A 90 -1.36 19.45 -1.04
CA SER A 90 -0.36 20.46 -0.65
C SER A 90 0.48 20.92 -1.84
N VAL A 91 0.90 20.01 -2.73
CA VAL A 91 1.56 20.34 -4.00
C VAL A 91 0.71 21.34 -4.80
N ASN A 92 -0.57 21.00 -5.02
CA ASN A 92 -1.48 21.83 -5.81
C ASN A 92 -1.68 23.22 -5.15
N GLN A 93 -1.80 23.27 -3.83
CA GLN A 93 -1.94 24.53 -3.09
C GLN A 93 -0.70 25.41 -3.19
N TYR A 94 0.50 24.84 -3.06
CA TYR A 94 1.74 25.61 -3.17
C TYR A 94 2.01 26.08 -4.60
N GLU A 95 1.70 25.28 -5.62
CA GLU A 95 1.78 25.70 -7.02
C GLU A 95 0.80 26.85 -7.31
N ALA A 96 -0.46 26.72 -6.90
CA ALA A 96 -1.46 27.77 -7.05
C ALA A 96 -1.08 29.05 -6.30
N GLY A 97 -0.39 28.92 -5.16
CA GLY A 97 0.12 30.03 -4.36
C GLY A 97 1.45 30.63 -4.83
N GLY A 98 2.00 30.18 -5.97
CA GLY A 98 3.27 30.69 -6.50
C GLY A 98 4.50 30.33 -5.65
N ARG A 99 4.46 29.20 -4.93
CA ARG A 99 5.55 28.71 -4.06
C ARG A 99 6.15 27.40 -4.60
N PRO A 100 6.85 27.43 -5.75
CA PRO A 100 7.34 26.22 -6.41
C PRO A 100 8.35 25.42 -5.58
N GLU A 101 9.14 26.06 -4.72
CA GLU A 101 10.07 25.35 -3.85
C GLU A 101 9.38 24.48 -2.81
N LEU A 102 8.27 24.96 -2.22
CA LEU A 102 7.47 24.17 -1.28
C LEU A 102 6.72 23.05 -2.00
N ALA A 103 6.20 23.32 -3.22
CA ALA A 103 5.61 22.28 -4.05
C ALA A 103 6.61 21.18 -4.38
N GLN A 104 7.87 21.54 -4.68
CA GLN A 104 8.91 20.56 -4.97
C GLN A 104 9.27 19.70 -3.76
N GLN A 105 9.28 20.28 -2.56
CA GLN A 105 9.47 19.50 -1.32
C GLN A 105 8.32 18.51 -1.11
N GLU A 106 7.06 18.95 -1.26
CA GLU A 106 5.90 18.06 -1.13
C GLU A 106 5.89 16.97 -2.21
N LYS A 107 6.35 17.25 -3.45
CA LYS A 107 6.51 16.25 -4.51
C LYS A 107 7.53 15.17 -4.14
N GLN A 108 8.68 15.55 -3.57
CA GLN A 108 9.68 14.58 -3.13
C GLN A 108 9.14 13.66 -2.02
N GLU A 109 8.35 14.21 -1.11
CA GLU A 109 7.68 13.39 -0.08
C GLU A 109 6.58 12.50 -0.66
N LEU A 110 5.82 13.03 -1.62
CA LEU A 110 4.79 12.28 -2.35
C LEU A 110 5.39 11.07 -3.08
N ASP A 111 6.47 11.27 -3.83
CA ASP A 111 7.16 10.22 -4.58
C ASP A 111 7.64 9.10 -3.63
N LEU A 112 8.21 9.48 -2.48
CA LEU A 112 8.64 8.52 -1.47
C LEU A 112 7.47 7.71 -0.89
N LEU A 113 6.33 8.35 -0.62
CA LEU A 113 5.13 7.66 -0.15
C LEU A 113 4.56 6.73 -1.22
N GLN A 114 4.54 7.14 -2.49
CA GLN A 114 4.06 6.32 -3.60
C GLN A 114 4.93 5.07 -3.80
N ALA A 115 6.24 5.13 -3.51
CA ALA A 115 7.12 3.96 -3.57
C ALA A 115 6.77 2.85 -2.55
N TYR A 116 5.91 3.15 -1.57
CA TYR A 116 5.37 2.17 -0.63
C TYR A 116 4.06 1.52 -1.08
N LEU A 117 3.40 2.06 -2.11
CA LEU A 117 2.25 1.40 -2.69
C LEU A 117 2.70 0.16 -3.47
N PRO A 118 1.86 -0.89 -3.52
CA PRO A 118 2.04 -1.94 -4.51
C PRO A 118 1.95 -1.33 -5.92
N GLU A 119 2.51 -2.04 -6.90
CA GLU A 119 2.45 -1.65 -8.30
C GLU A 119 0.98 -1.42 -8.70
N GLN A 120 0.65 -0.18 -9.05
CA GLN A 120 -0.70 0.18 -9.45
C GLN A 120 -0.93 -0.24 -10.89
N MET A 121 -2.09 -0.83 -11.15
CA MET A 121 -2.52 -1.09 -12.51
C MET A 121 -2.77 0.23 -13.24
N SER A 122 -2.31 0.31 -14.49
CA SER A 122 -2.63 1.44 -15.36
C SER A 122 -4.14 1.47 -15.65
N PRO A 123 -4.72 2.65 -15.95
CA PRO A 123 -6.12 2.75 -16.34
C PRO A 123 -6.48 1.87 -17.55
N GLU A 124 -5.53 1.66 -18.46
CA GLU A 124 -5.67 0.80 -19.65
C GLU A 124 -5.80 -0.67 -19.25
N LEU A 125 -4.91 -1.16 -18.38
CA LEU A 125 -4.97 -2.54 -17.87
C LEU A 125 -6.23 -2.77 -17.01
N ILE A 126 -6.63 -1.78 -16.21
CA ILE A 126 -7.90 -1.84 -15.46
C ILE A 126 -9.08 -2.00 -16.43
N LYS A 127 -9.09 -1.23 -17.52
CA LYS A 127 -10.15 -1.31 -18.53
C LYS A 127 -10.19 -2.66 -19.23
N GLU A 128 -9.05 -3.23 -19.60
CA GLU A 128 -8.96 -4.56 -20.23
C GLU A 128 -9.48 -5.68 -19.33
N GLU A 129 -9.05 -5.69 -18.05
CA GLU A 129 -9.54 -6.66 -17.07
C GLU A 129 -11.06 -6.48 -16.84
N LEU A 130 -11.56 -5.24 -16.80
CA LEU A 130 -12.98 -4.97 -16.63
C LEU A 130 -13.82 -5.41 -17.84
N ILE A 131 -13.33 -5.25 -19.07
CA ILE A 131 -14.03 -5.75 -20.27
C ILE A 131 -14.17 -7.27 -20.21
N THR A 132 -13.08 -7.96 -19.84
CA THR A 132 -13.07 -9.42 -19.66
C THR A 132 -14.07 -9.83 -18.58
N LEU A 133 -14.00 -9.18 -17.41
CA LEU A 133 -14.87 -9.46 -16.27
C LEU A 133 -16.35 -9.19 -16.59
N ILE A 134 -16.67 -8.12 -17.31
CA ILE A 134 -18.03 -7.79 -17.77
C ILE A 134 -18.59 -8.94 -18.62
N GLY A 135 -17.77 -9.47 -19.53
CA GLY A 135 -18.14 -10.63 -20.35
C GLY A 135 -18.38 -11.89 -19.51
N GLU A 136 -17.50 -12.19 -18.55
CA GLU A 136 -17.61 -13.35 -17.67
C GLU A 136 -18.86 -13.30 -16.79
N VAL A 137 -19.20 -12.14 -16.24
CA VAL A 137 -20.37 -11.99 -15.36
C VAL A 137 -21.67 -11.72 -16.12
N GLY A 138 -21.60 -11.59 -17.45
CA GLY A 138 -22.76 -11.29 -18.31
C GLY A 138 -23.40 -9.94 -17.99
N ALA A 139 -22.61 -8.94 -17.59
CA ALA A 139 -23.11 -7.61 -17.29
C ALA A 139 -23.44 -6.86 -18.58
N THR A 140 -24.62 -6.27 -18.69
CA THR A 140 -25.07 -5.62 -19.93
C THR A 140 -25.58 -4.19 -19.74
N SER A 141 -25.76 -3.76 -18.49
CA SER A 141 -26.24 -2.41 -18.18
C SER A 141 -25.70 -1.91 -16.86
N ALA A 142 -25.85 -0.61 -16.59
CA ALA A 142 -25.48 0.02 -15.32
C ALA A 142 -26.10 -0.68 -14.09
N LYS A 143 -27.22 -1.39 -14.23
CA LYS A 143 -27.84 -2.19 -13.15
C LYS A 143 -26.95 -3.35 -12.69
N ASP A 144 -26.07 -3.85 -13.56
CA ASP A 144 -25.16 -4.95 -13.29
C ASP A 144 -23.80 -4.50 -12.74
N MET A 145 -23.58 -3.18 -12.59
CA MET A 145 -22.33 -2.63 -12.03
C MET A 145 -21.98 -3.29 -10.68
N GLY A 146 -22.97 -3.52 -9.81
CA GLY A 146 -22.73 -4.18 -8.53
C GLY A 146 -22.17 -5.60 -8.64
N LYS A 147 -22.52 -6.34 -9.72
CA LYS A 147 -21.99 -7.68 -9.99
C LYS A 147 -20.53 -7.61 -10.43
N VAL A 148 -20.20 -6.69 -11.34
CA VAL A 148 -18.83 -6.45 -11.81
C VAL A 148 -17.93 -6.03 -10.64
N MET A 149 -18.39 -5.08 -9.82
CA MET A 149 -17.64 -4.63 -8.64
C MET A 149 -17.44 -5.73 -7.60
N LYS A 150 -18.38 -6.68 -7.50
CA LYS A 150 -18.25 -7.84 -6.60
C LYS A 150 -17.29 -8.90 -7.14
N ALA A 151 -17.19 -9.04 -8.46
CA ALA A 151 -16.27 -9.97 -9.11
C ALA A 151 -14.85 -9.41 -9.26
N TRP A 152 -14.65 -8.10 -9.04
CA TRP A 152 -13.34 -7.47 -9.08
C TRP A 152 -12.42 -8.04 -7.98
N LYS A 153 -11.31 -8.63 -8.40
CA LYS A 153 -10.38 -9.39 -7.55
C LYS A 153 -9.23 -8.56 -6.97
N TYR A 154 -8.97 -7.38 -7.53
CA TYR A 154 -7.85 -6.54 -7.09
C TYR A 154 -8.25 -5.66 -5.93
N ASP A 155 -7.32 -5.47 -4.99
CA ASP A 155 -7.55 -4.59 -3.85
C ASP A 155 -7.49 -3.11 -4.24
N ALA A 156 -7.88 -2.26 -3.28
CA ALA A 156 -7.90 -0.81 -3.47
C ALA A 156 -6.48 -0.20 -3.58
N ALA A 157 -5.45 -0.97 -3.24
CA ALA A 157 -4.05 -0.54 -3.32
C ALA A 157 -3.49 -0.74 -4.73
N THR A 158 -3.89 -1.83 -5.39
CA THR A 158 -3.52 -2.21 -6.76
C THR A 158 -4.35 -1.44 -7.80
N ALA A 159 -5.63 -1.20 -7.52
CA ALA A 159 -6.49 -0.40 -8.39
C ALA A 159 -7.42 0.50 -7.57
N ASP A 160 -7.32 1.81 -7.78
CA ASP A 160 -8.18 2.78 -7.09
C ASP A 160 -9.66 2.50 -7.38
N ARG A 161 -10.44 2.20 -6.33
CA ARG A 161 -11.87 1.82 -6.47
C ARG A 161 -12.69 2.89 -7.19
N LYS A 162 -12.35 4.17 -7.05
CA LYS A 162 -13.05 5.26 -7.73
C LYS A 162 -12.76 5.20 -9.24
N THR A 163 -11.51 4.99 -9.63
CA THR A 163 -11.10 4.77 -11.02
C THR A 163 -11.79 3.55 -11.62
N VAL A 164 -11.75 2.39 -10.93
CA VAL A 164 -12.46 1.17 -11.35
C VAL A 164 -13.95 1.45 -11.55
N SER A 165 -14.61 2.07 -10.57
CA SER A 165 -16.05 2.37 -10.64
C SER A 165 -16.40 3.31 -11.80
N ASN A 166 -15.57 4.32 -12.08
CA ASN A 166 -15.77 5.23 -13.20
C ASN A 166 -15.64 4.50 -14.54
N ILE A 167 -14.63 3.65 -14.71
CA ILE A 167 -14.43 2.88 -15.94
C ILE A 167 -15.58 1.88 -16.15
N VAL A 168 -16.03 1.17 -15.10
CA VAL A 168 -17.19 0.28 -15.21
C VAL A 168 -18.44 1.04 -15.67
N LYS A 169 -18.68 2.24 -15.12
CA LYS A 169 -19.81 3.09 -15.55
C LYS A 169 -19.69 3.53 -17.00
N GLU A 170 -18.48 3.77 -17.50
CA GLU A 170 -18.26 4.11 -18.90
C GLU A 170 -18.50 2.93 -19.84
N LEU A 171 -18.15 1.71 -19.41
CA LEU A 171 -18.30 0.49 -20.21
C LEU A 171 -19.76 -0.04 -20.23
N LEU A 172 -20.53 0.20 -19.17
CA LEU A 172 -21.91 -0.33 -19.00
C LEU A 172 -23.01 0.72 -19.20
N LYS A 173 -22.74 1.80 -19.95
CA LYS A 173 -23.73 2.84 -20.25
C LYS A 173 -24.95 2.29 -20.97
#